data_AF-A0A522AG70-F1
#
_entry.id   AF-A0A522AG70-F1
#
_cell.length_a   1.000
_cell.length_b   1.000
_cell.length_c   1.000
_cell.angle_alpha   90.00
_cell.angle_beta   90.00
_cell.angle_gamma   90.00
#
_symmetry.space_group_name_H-M   'P 1'
#
loop_
_entity.id
_entity.type
_entity.pdbx_description
1 polymer ?
#
loop_
_entity_poly.entity_id
_entity_poly.type
_entity_poly.pdbx_seq_one_letter_code
_entity_poly.pdbx_strand_id
1 'polypeptide(L)'
;MERTLGLVATGTLFLAMPVLAQTINFDDAKVGEAPPGWTATKTGKGEPKWTIEKDATAPSQPNVLKQSGVAAYPLCLKNDTSLKDGFVKTHFKALSGKDDQAAGVVWRAKDADNYYIARANALENNVCIYHTIKGKRTEKKRVEVIVSANEWHSFRVDFAGNHFTVSLDG
;
A
#
# COMPACT_ATOMS: atom_id res chain seq x y z
N MET A 1 66.16 -5.91 -19.75
CA MET A 1 65.06 -6.59 -20.48
C MET A 1 63.85 -6.56 -19.56
N GLU A 2 63.06 -5.49 -19.63
CA GLU A 2 61.94 -5.23 -18.71
C GLU A 2 60.68 -5.96 -19.20
N ARG A 3 59.98 -6.65 -18.29
CA ARG A 3 58.71 -7.32 -18.58
C ARG A 3 57.56 -6.47 -18.04
N THR A 4 56.83 -5.83 -18.94
CA THR A 4 55.59 -5.11 -18.61
C THR A 4 54.43 -6.11 -18.45
N LEU A 5 53.79 -6.13 -17.28
CA LEU A 5 52.52 -6.82 -17.08
C LEU A 5 51.37 -5.89 -17.53
N GLY A 6 50.58 -6.32 -18.50
CA GLY A 6 49.33 -5.66 -18.88
C GLY A 6 48.17 -6.19 -18.02
N LEU A 7 47.50 -5.29 -17.29
CA LEU A 7 46.26 -5.58 -16.58
C LEU A 7 45.07 -5.26 -17.50
N VAL A 8 44.28 -6.27 -17.86
CA VAL A 8 43.01 -6.08 -18.58
C VAL A 8 41.90 -6.00 -17.55
N ALA A 9 41.34 -4.80 -17.35
CA ALA A 9 40.14 -4.60 -16.55
C ALA A 9 38.90 -4.71 -17.45
N THR A 10 38.18 -5.83 -17.36
CA THR A 10 36.85 -5.97 -17.97
C THR A 10 35.82 -5.21 -17.13
N GLY A 11 35.45 -4.00 -17.56
CA GLY A 11 34.38 -3.24 -16.94
C GLY A 11 33.00 -3.77 -17.34
N THR A 12 32.24 -4.30 -16.38
CA THR A 12 30.85 -4.69 -16.59
C THR A 12 29.97 -3.45 -16.64
N LEU A 13 29.39 -3.15 -17.80
CA LEU A 13 28.45 -2.05 -17.96
C LEU A 13 27.09 -2.44 -17.35
N PHE A 14 26.74 -1.88 -16.20
CA PHE A 14 25.39 -2.00 -15.64
C PHE A 14 24.46 -1.02 -16.34
N LEU A 15 23.62 -1.53 -17.25
CA LEU A 15 22.49 -0.77 -17.77
C LEU A 15 21.43 -0.65 -16.67
N ALA A 16 21.24 0.55 -16.13
CA ALA A 16 20.13 0.83 -15.24
C ALA A 16 18.83 0.79 -16.05
N MET A 17 18.02 -0.26 -15.87
CA MET A 17 16.68 -0.29 -16.43
C MET A 17 15.79 0.71 -15.66
N PRO A 18 15.05 1.60 -16.34
CA PRO A 18 14.11 2.47 -15.67
C PRO A 18 13.01 1.62 -15.02
N VAL A 19 12.89 1.73 -13.70
CA VAL A 19 11.75 1.15 -12.97
C VAL A 19 10.56 2.09 -13.18
N LEU A 20 9.68 1.74 -14.11
CA LEU A 20 8.43 2.48 -14.31
C LEU A 20 7.48 2.20 -13.14
N ALA A 21 6.93 3.26 -12.57
CA ALA A 21 5.85 3.13 -11.60
C ALA A 21 4.61 2.54 -12.31
N GLN A 22 4.15 1.37 -11.85
CA GLN A 22 2.91 0.80 -12.35
C GLN A 22 1.72 1.55 -11.73
N THR A 23 0.93 2.21 -12.57
CA THR A 23 -0.39 2.72 -12.18
C THR A 23 -1.41 1.59 -12.30
N ILE A 24 -2.19 1.38 -11.24
CA ILE A 24 -3.29 0.42 -11.21
C ILE A 24 -4.56 1.21 -10.99
N ASN A 25 -5.55 0.99 -11.84
CA ASN A 25 -6.93 1.43 -11.64
C ASN A 25 -7.86 0.19 -11.66
N PHE A 26 -9.15 0.42 -11.43
CA PHE A 26 -10.16 -0.64 -11.41
C PHE A 26 -11.23 -0.44 -12.50
N ASP A 27 -10.95 0.42 -13.47
CA ASP A 27 -11.95 0.96 -14.40
C ASP A 27 -12.43 -0.10 -15.41
N ASP A 28 -11.57 -1.05 -15.74
CA ASP A 28 -11.91 -2.23 -16.57
C ASP A 28 -12.38 -3.44 -15.76
N ALA A 29 -12.36 -3.35 -14.42
CA ALA A 29 -12.74 -4.47 -13.55
C ALA A 29 -14.26 -4.57 -13.39
N LYS A 30 -14.75 -5.81 -13.21
CA LYS A 30 -16.18 -6.08 -13.08
C LYS A 30 -16.72 -5.61 -11.73
N VAL A 31 -17.69 -4.70 -11.76
CA VAL A 31 -18.40 -4.20 -10.57
C VAL A 31 -19.09 -5.33 -9.81
N GLY A 32 -19.01 -5.29 -8.47
CA GLY A 32 -19.58 -6.27 -7.55
C GLY A 32 -18.67 -7.46 -7.25
N GLU A 33 -17.56 -7.62 -7.95
CA GLU A 33 -16.61 -8.72 -7.76
C GLU A 33 -15.32 -8.29 -7.07
N ALA A 34 -14.54 -9.26 -6.60
CA ALA A 34 -13.20 -8.99 -6.07
C ALA A 34 -12.26 -8.56 -7.21
N PRO A 35 -11.29 -7.66 -6.94
CA PRO A 35 -10.34 -7.21 -7.95
C PRO A 35 -9.49 -8.38 -8.50
N PRO A 36 -9.35 -8.53 -9.83
CA PRO A 36 -8.56 -9.59 -10.43
C PRO A 36 -7.07 -9.42 -10.10
N GLY A 37 -6.39 -10.51 -9.71
CA GLY A 37 -4.96 -10.48 -9.37
C GLY A 37 -4.64 -9.99 -7.95
N TRP A 38 -5.67 -9.89 -7.09
CA TRP A 38 -5.51 -9.52 -5.68
C TRP A 38 -6.10 -10.59 -4.76
N THR A 39 -5.52 -10.70 -3.58
CA THR A 39 -5.98 -11.56 -2.49
C THR A 39 -6.65 -10.71 -1.42
N ALA A 40 -7.98 -10.82 -1.33
CA ALA A 40 -8.76 -10.26 -0.22
C ALA A 40 -8.65 -11.17 1.01
N THR A 41 -8.17 -10.64 2.14
CA THR A 41 -7.91 -11.41 3.36
C THR A 41 -8.02 -10.54 4.62
N LYS A 42 -7.67 -11.11 5.77
CA LYS A 42 -7.66 -10.47 7.09
C LYS A 42 -6.59 -11.12 7.96
N THR A 43 -6.02 -10.35 8.89
CA THR A 43 -5.15 -10.88 9.95
C THR A 43 -5.97 -11.45 11.11
N GLY A 44 -7.04 -10.74 11.49
CA GLY A 44 -7.85 -11.08 12.66
C GLY A 44 -9.17 -11.78 12.32
N LYS A 45 -10.17 -11.59 13.18
CA LYS A 45 -11.51 -12.17 13.04
C LYS A 45 -12.44 -11.25 12.23
N GLY A 46 -13.63 -11.76 11.91
CA GLY A 46 -14.67 -11.05 11.15
C GLY A 46 -14.57 -11.34 9.66
N GLU A 47 -15.36 -10.66 8.83
CA GLU A 47 -15.43 -10.92 7.39
C GLU A 47 -15.19 -9.65 6.57
N PRO A 48 -14.02 -9.50 5.92
CA PRO A 48 -13.78 -8.40 5.01
C PRO A 48 -14.64 -8.59 3.76
N LYS A 49 -15.06 -7.49 3.17
CA LYS A 49 -15.71 -7.49 1.85
C LYS A 49 -15.00 -6.48 0.98
N TRP A 50 -14.23 -6.97 0.03
CA TRP A 50 -13.52 -6.18 -0.97
C TRP A 50 -14.18 -6.38 -2.32
N THR A 51 -14.77 -5.33 -2.86
CA THR A 51 -15.47 -5.37 -4.16
C THR A 51 -15.10 -4.17 -5.01
N ILE A 52 -15.14 -4.34 -6.33
CA ILE A 52 -15.14 -3.23 -7.27
C ILE A 52 -16.49 -2.56 -7.23
N GLU A 53 -16.52 -1.24 -7.04
CA GLU A 53 -17.74 -0.46 -6.93
C GLU A 53 -17.64 0.81 -7.77
N LYS A 54 -18.77 1.35 -8.21
CA LYS A 54 -18.79 2.64 -8.89
C LYS A 54 -18.68 3.77 -7.89
N ASP A 55 -17.84 4.75 -8.19
CA ASP A 55 -17.77 6.01 -7.45
C ASP A 55 -17.43 7.15 -8.41
N ALA A 56 -18.44 7.93 -8.79
CA ALA A 56 -18.27 9.03 -9.73
C ALA A 56 -17.38 10.16 -9.19
N THR A 57 -17.09 10.19 -7.89
CA THR A 57 -16.19 11.20 -7.32
C THR A 57 -14.73 10.74 -7.28
N ALA A 58 -14.43 9.50 -7.69
CA ALA A 58 -13.10 8.94 -7.67
C ALA A 58 -12.11 9.71 -8.58
N PRO A 59 -10.83 9.85 -8.17
CA PRO A 59 -9.81 10.51 -8.99
C PRO A 59 -9.55 9.83 -10.34
N SER A 60 -9.75 8.50 -10.43
CA SER A 60 -9.97 7.82 -11.71
C SER A 60 -11.38 7.23 -11.71
N GLN A 61 -12.10 7.46 -12.79
CA GLN A 61 -13.46 7.00 -12.99
C GLN A 61 -13.48 5.83 -13.97
N PRO A 62 -14.45 4.89 -13.86
CA PRO A 62 -15.62 4.97 -13.00
C PRO A 62 -15.56 4.16 -11.69
N ASN A 63 -14.52 3.38 -11.46
CA ASN A 63 -14.55 2.31 -10.46
C ASN A 63 -13.47 2.44 -9.38
N VAL A 64 -13.81 1.94 -8.19
CA VAL A 64 -12.93 1.90 -7.02
C VAL A 64 -12.92 0.51 -6.41
N LEU A 65 -11.83 0.17 -5.71
CA LEU A 65 -11.82 -0.95 -4.79
C LEU A 65 -12.36 -0.50 -3.43
N LYS A 66 -13.46 -1.10 -2.98
CA LYS A 66 -14.13 -0.75 -1.72
C LYS A 66 -14.02 -1.88 -0.71
N GLN A 67 -13.58 -1.54 0.50
CA GLN A 67 -13.79 -2.38 1.68
C GLN A 67 -15.12 -1.98 2.34
N SER A 68 -16.02 -2.94 2.56
CA SER A 68 -17.34 -2.70 3.19
C SER A 68 -17.74 -3.74 4.25
N GLY A 69 -16.85 -4.70 4.54
CA GLY A 69 -17.08 -5.74 5.53
C GLY A 69 -16.58 -5.33 6.92
N VAL A 70 -16.88 -6.14 7.93
CA VAL A 70 -16.43 -5.90 9.31
C VAL A 70 -15.44 -6.98 9.69
N ALA A 71 -14.16 -6.61 9.75
CA ALA A 71 -13.08 -7.51 10.15
C ALA A 71 -11.97 -6.75 10.87
N ALA A 72 -11.22 -7.46 11.71
CA ALA A 72 -9.99 -6.97 12.29
C ALA A 72 -8.87 -7.04 11.24
N TYR A 73 -8.35 -5.86 10.88
CA TYR A 73 -7.26 -5.68 9.92
C TYR A 73 -7.59 -6.29 8.55
N PRO A 74 -8.63 -5.79 7.85
CA PRO A 74 -8.94 -6.25 6.50
C PRO A 74 -7.82 -5.82 5.53
N LEU A 75 -7.40 -6.75 4.68
CA LEU A 75 -6.31 -6.56 3.71
C LEU A 75 -6.78 -6.93 2.31
N CYS A 76 -6.23 -6.25 1.30
CA CYS A 76 -6.31 -6.67 -0.09
C CYS A 76 -4.91 -6.54 -0.69
N LEU A 77 -4.27 -7.67 -1.00
CA LEU A 77 -2.86 -7.74 -1.37
C LEU A 77 -2.72 -8.04 -2.86
N LYS A 78 -1.92 -7.26 -3.60
CA LYS A 78 -1.63 -7.54 -5.01
C LYS A 78 -0.67 -8.73 -5.14
N ASN A 79 -1.01 -9.71 -5.97
CA ASN A 79 -0.36 -11.03 -5.98
C ASN A 79 1.01 -11.06 -6.68
N ASP A 80 1.22 -10.18 -7.64
CA ASP A 80 2.36 -10.15 -8.58
C ASP A 80 3.33 -8.99 -8.27
N THR A 81 3.37 -8.52 -7.02
CA THR A 81 4.22 -7.38 -6.62
C THR A 81 5.09 -7.74 -5.42
N SER A 82 6.40 -7.57 -5.57
CA SER A 82 7.38 -7.74 -4.49
C SER A 82 8.44 -6.66 -4.58
N LEU A 83 8.32 -5.64 -3.73
CA LEU A 83 9.23 -4.49 -3.69
C LEU A 83 10.04 -4.53 -2.40
N LYS A 84 11.37 -4.57 -2.53
CA LYS A 84 12.27 -4.35 -1.40
C LYS A 84 12.30 -2.86 -1.07
N ASP A 85 12.65 -2.02 -2.03
CA ASP A 85 12.71 -0.57 -1.89
C ASP A 85 11.89 0.08 -3.01
N GLY A 86 11.28 1.23 -2.75
CA GLY A 86 10.40 1.91 -3.70
C GLY A 86 9.30 2.70 -2.99
N PHE A 87 8.14 2.79 -3.62
CA PHE A 87 6.98 3.45 -3.03
C PHE A 87 5.68 2.76 -3.42
N VAL A 88 4.64 3.00 -2.62
CA VAL A 88 3.26 2.73 -2.99
C VAL A 88 2.45 4.00 -2.73
N LYS A 89 1.65 4.41 -3.71
CA LYS A 89 0.76 5.57 -3.62
C LYS A 89 -0.67 5.12 -3.95
N THR A 90 -1.63 5.64 -3.21
CA THR A 90 -3.06 5.44 -3.45
C THR A 90 -3.81 6.76 -3.30
N HIS A 91 -5.05 6.78 -3.79
CA HIS A 91 -6.05 7.73 -3.31
C HIS A 91 -7.08 6.96 -2.49
N PHE A 92 -7.53 7.54 -1.38
CA PHE A 92 -8.54 6.90 -0.53
C PHE A 92 -9.61 7.90 -0.11
N LYS A 93 -10.79 7.37 0.20
CA LYS A 93 -11.90 8.12 0.81
C LYS A 93 -12.46 7.31 1.97
N ALA A 94 -12.33 7.84 3.19
CA ALA A 94 -12.76 7.16 4.40
C ALA A 94 -14.27 7.37 4.64
N LEU A 95 -15.08 6.36 4.38
CA LEU A 95 -16.55 6.49 4.32
C LEU A 95 -17.24 6.40 5.69
N SER A 96 -16.91 5.36 6.46
CA SER A 96 -17.58 5.03 7.71
C SER A 96 -16.78 4.00 8.51
N GLY A 97 -17.02 3.93 9.82
CA GLY A 97 -16.48 2.90 10.70
C GLY A 97 -16.83 3.20 12.15
N LYS A 98 -16.74 2.20 13.04
CA LYS A 98 -16.94 2.39 14.48
C LYS A 98 -15.62 2.37 15.24
N ASP A 99 -14.81 1.34 14.99
CA ASP A 99 -13.49 1.21 15.60
C ASP A 99 -12.45 2.00 14.80
N ASP A 100 -12.49 1.87 13.46
CA ASP A 100 -11.65 2.61 12.52
C ASP A 100 -12.51 3.10 11.35
N GLN A 101 -12.42 4.39 11.02
CA GLN A 101 -12.83 4.94 9.72
C GLN A 101 -11.54 5.33 8.99
N ALA A 102 -10.90 4.32 8.41
CA ALA A 102 -9.51 4.44 8.00
C ALA A 102 -9.26 3.82 6.63
N ALA A 103 -8.16 4.24 6.03
CA ALA A 103 -7.56 3.56 4.89
C ALA A 103 -6.05 3.52 5.09
N GLY A 104 -5.36 2.75 4.26
CA GLY A 104 -3.93 2.60 4.39
C GLY A 104 -3.29 1.90 3.22
N VAL A 105 -1.97 1.88 3.26
CA VAL A 105 -1.11 1.23 2.26
C VAL A 105 -0.25 0.20 2.96
N VAL A 106 -0.21 -0.99 2.38
CA VAL A 106 0.59 -2.13 2.84
C VAL A 106 1.82 -2.27 1.94
N TRP A 107 2.98 -2.55 2.52
CA TRP A 107 4.19 -2.88 1.77
C TRP A 107 4.97 -4.03 2.42
N ARG A 108 5.83 -4.65 1.61
CA ARG A 108 6.63 -5.84 2.00
C ARG A 108 5.79 -6.92 2.69
N ALA A 109 4.54 -7.08 2.27
CA ALA A 109 3.67 -8.14 2.78
C ALA A 109 4.21 -9.49 2.31
N LYS A 110 4.33 -10.42 3.25
CA LYS A 110 4.61 -11.83 2.96
C LYS A 110 3.32 -12.65 2.93
N ASP A 111 2.42 -12.31 3.84
CA ASP A 111 1.11 -12.95 4.02
C ASP A 111 0.21 -12.01 4.85
N ALA A 112 -0.96 -12.51 5.25
CA ALA A 112 -1.94 -11.77 6.06
C ALA A 112 -1.48 -11.48 7.49
N ASP A 113 -0.37 -12.07 7.95
CA ASP A 113 0.14 -11.99 9.32
C ASP A 113 1.51 -11.29 9.41
N ASN A 114 2.15 -10.96 8.29
CA ASN A 114 3.51 -10.44 8.23
C ASN A 114 3.63 -9.35 7.17
N TYR A 115 3.51 -8.08 7.59
CA TYR A 115 3.51 -6.93 6.68
C TYR A 115 3.75 -5.61 7.45
N TYR A 116 4.11 -4.57 6.72
CA TYR A 116 4.04 -3.19 7.23
C TYR A 116 2.81 -2.48 6.66
N ILE A 117 2.26 -1.54 7.43
CA ILE A 117 1.13 -0.72 7.00
C ILE A 117 1.26 0.71 7.53
N ALA A 118 0.89 1.68 6.71
CA ALA A 118 0.61 3.04 7.12
C ALA A 118 -0.91 3.22 7.04
N ARG A 119 -1.52 3.72 8.11
CA ARG A 119 -2.97 3.88 8.25
C ARG A 119 -3.28 5.33 8.54
N ALA A 120 -4.12 5.96 7.72
CA ALA A 120 -4.76 7.24 8.01
C ALA A 120 -6.16 6.99 8.57
N ASN A 121 -6.48 7.52 9.75
CA ASN A 121 -7.74 7.29 10.46
C ASN A 121 -8.48 8.62 10.68
N ALA A 122 -9.67 8.73 10.10
CA ALA A 122 -10.55 9.90 10.20
C ALA A 122 -11.27 10.01 11.55
N LEU A 123 -11.51 8.90 12.26
CA LEU A 123 -12.12 8.97 13.60
C LEU A 123 -11.14 9.51 14.64
N GLU A 124 -9.88 9.07 14.54
CA GLU A 124 -8.86 9.38 15.54
C GLU A 124 -7.93 10.54 15.11
N ASN A 125 -8.14 11.14 13.93
CA ASN A 125 -7.29 12.19 13.34
C ASN A 125 -5.80 11.88 13.48
N ASN A 126 -5.39 10.75 12.92
CA ASN A 126 -3.98 10.38 12.90
C ASN A 126 -3.56 9.57 11.68
N VAL A 127 -2.25 9.59 11.47
CA VAL A 127 -1.53 8.66 10.61
C VAL A 127 -0.58 7.83 11.48
N CYS A 128 -0.65 6.51 11.34
CA CYS A 128 0.19 5.57 12.07
C CYS A 128 0.91 4.59 11.15
N ILE A 129 2.19 4.32 11.43
CA ILE A 129 2.91 3.19 10.86
C ILE A 129 2.87 2.03 11.84
N TYR A 130 2.49 0.86 11.35
CA TYR A 130 2.54 -0.39 12.09
C TYR A 130 3.41 -1.43 11.39
N HIS A 131 3.96 -2.34 12.19
CA HIS A 131 4.57 -3.59 11.74
C HIS A 131 3.79 -4.75 12.35
N THR A 132 3.26 -5.61 11.50
CA THR A 132 2.58 -6.85 11.90
C THR A 132 3.54 -8.02 11.70
N ILE A 133 3.77 -8.79 12.76
CA ILE A 133 4.57 -10.02 12.72
C ILE A 133 3.76 -11.11 13.40
N LYS A 134 3.55 -12.26 12.72
CA LYS A 134 2.74 -13.37 13.22
C LYS A 134 1.37 -12.90 13.76
N GLY A 135 0.73 -12.00 13.00
CA GLY A 135 -0.58 -11.44 13.30
C GLY A 135 -0.60 -10.38 14.42
N LYS A 136 0.54 -10.12 15.08
CA LYS A 136 0.64 -9.09 16.12
C LYS A 136 1.08 -7.76 15.53
N ARG A 137 0.15 -6.79 15.50
CA ARG A 137 0.39 -5.41 15.08
C ARG A 137 1.10 -4.61 16.18
N THR A 138 2.20 -3.95 15.84
CA THR A 138 2.95 -3.05 16.74
C THR A 138 3.11 -1.68 16.09
N GLU A 139 2.78 -0.62 16.82
CA GLU A 139 2.97 0.77 16.37
C GLU A 139 4.46 1.12 16.31
N LYS A 140 4.85 1.87 15.27
CA LYS A 140 6.22 2.38 15.08
C LYS A 140 6.28 3.89 15.13
N LYS A 141 5.26 4.55 14.61
CA LYS A 141 5.13 6.01 14.63
C LYS A 141 3.67 6.39 14.54
N ARG A 142 3.30 7.48 15.20
CA ARG A 142 2.02 8.17 15.09
C ARG A 142 2.27 9.65 14.88
N VAL A 143 1.41 10.26 14.07
CA VAL A 143 1.32 11.71 13.87
C VAL A 143 -0.15 12.06 13.98
N GLU A 144 -0.47 13.06 14.80
CA GLU A 144 -1.80 13.66 14.86
C GLU A 144 -1.96 14.62 13.69
N VAL A 145 -2.98 14.39 12.87
CA VAL A 145 -3.27 15.18 11.67
C VAL A 145 -4.73 14.95 11.31
N ILE A 146 -5.41 16.01 10.89
CA ILE A 146 -6.81 15.90 10.46
C ILE A 146 -6.86 15.02 9.21
N VAL A 147 -7.73 14.00 9.25
CA VAL A 147 -8.04 13.16 8.09
C VAL A 147 -9.53 13.30 7.84
N SER A 148 -9.91 14.05 6.81
CA SER A 148 -11.32 14.33 6.51
C SER A 148 -12.05 13.04 6.11
N ALA A 149 -13.24 12.84 6.69
CA ALA A 149 -14.15 11.80 6.25
C ALA A 149 -14.82 12.21 4.92
N ASN A 150 -15.17 11.23 4.08
CA ASN A 150 -15.89 11.45 2.81
C ASN A 150 -15.19 12.35 1.78
N GLU A 151 -13.90 12.61 1.95
CA GLU A 151 -13.05 13.33 1.00
C GLU A 151 -11.97 12.43 0.43
N TRP A 152 -11.53 12.71 -0.80
CA TRP A 152 -10.44 11.98 -1.43
C TRP A 152 -9.10 12.57 -0.99
N HIS A 153 -8.27 11.72 -0.39
CA HIS A 153 -6.91 12.04 0.00
C HIS A 153 -5.92 11.29 -0.88
N SER A 154 -4.77 11.90 -1.14
CA SER A 154 -3.61 11.18 -1.67
C SER A 154 -2.75 10.67 -0.52
N PHE A 155 -2.33 9.40 -0.59
CA PHE A 155 -1.57 8.77 0.48
C PHE A 155 -0.42 7.96 -0.10
N ARG A 156 0.80 8.23 0.36
CA ARG A 156 2.01 7.64 -0.19
C ARG A 156 2.92 7.15 0.92
N VAL A 157 3.53 6.00 0.70
CA VAL A 157 4.64 5.50 1.51
C VAL A 157 5.84 5.27 0.61
N ASP A 158 6.94 5.98 0.89
CA ASP A 158 8.27 5.68 0.35
C ASP A 158 9.01 4.82 1.36
N PHE A 159 9.67 3.77 0.88
CA PHE A 159 10.39 2.82 1.73
C PHE A 159 11.74 2.45 1.12
N ALA A 160 12.81 2.66 1.88
CA ALA A 160 14.18 2.32 1.51
C ALA A 160 14.93 1.78 2.72
N GLY A 161 15.42 0.54 2.64
CA GLY A 161 16.06 -0.12 3.77
C GLY A 161 15.12 -0.22 4.98
N ASN A 162 15.48 0.41 6.09
CA ASN A 162 14.67 0.49 7.31
C ASN A 162 14.01 1.86 7.51
N HIS A 163 14.07 2.76 6.53
CA HIS A 163 13.48 4.09 6.59
C HIS A 163 12.19 4.15 5.77
N PHE A 164 11.15 4.72 6.37
CA PHE A 164 9.83 4.90 5.76
C PHE A 164 9.40 6.36 5.88
N THR A 165 8.91 6.92 4.79
CA THR A 165 8.31 8.27 4.76
C THR A 165 6.86 8.12 4.34
N VAL A 166 5.94 8.73 5.10
CA VAL A 166 4.51 8.73 4.80
C VAL A 166 4.09 10.16 4.49
N SER A 167 3.44 10.35 3.35
CA SER A 167 2.82 11.62 2.94
C SER A 167 1.30 11.45 2.85
N LEU A 168 0.58 12.43 3.39
CA LEU A 168 -0.86 12.61 3.23
C LEU A 168 -1.06 13.96 2.54
N ASP A 169 -1.66 13.96 1.35
CA ASP A 169 -1.97 15.15 0.53
C ASP A 169 -0.79 15.99 0.02
N GLY A 170 0.42 15.40 -0.01
CA GLY A 170 1.64 16.02 -0.55
C GLY A 170 2.84 15.77 0.33
#